data_AF-A0A3D0HJM0-F1
#
_entry.id   AF-A0A3D0HJM0-F1
#
_cell.length_a   1.000
_cell.length_b   1.000
_cell.length_c   1.000
_cell.angle_alpha   90.00
_cell.angle_beta   90.00
_cell.angle_gamma   90.00
#
_symmetry.space_group_name_H-M   'P 1'
#
loop_
_entity.id
_entity.type
_entity.pdbx_description
1 polymer ?
#
loop_
_entity_poly.entity_id
_entity_poly.type
_entity_poly.pdbx_seq_one_letter_code
_entity_poly.pdbx_strand_id
1 'polypeptide(L)'
;NTGSRDGATVVQVYAGRNDSLIERPKRRLVAFKRVELRAGETKHVECTASLQSLATRDTKTHSWFVEQGLWNFEVAQFSGDPKTLPLELSIRERIDL
;
A
#
# COMPACT_ATOMS: atom_id res chain seq x y z
N ASN A 1 -20.17 -3.15 -6.55
CA ASN A 1 -21.09 -2.60 -5.55
C ASN A 1 -22.23 -3.58 -5.40
N THR A 2 -22.29 -4.28 -4.28
CA THR A 2 -23.29 -5.34 -4.03
C THR A 2 -24.57 -4.82 -3.38
N GLY A 3 -24.70 -3.50 -3.17
CA GLY A 3 -25.90 -2.87 -2.63
C GLY A 3 -26.92 -2.46 -3.71
N SER A 4 -28.04 -1.90 -3.26
CA SER A 4 -29.15 -1.44 -4.12
C SER A 4 -29.07 0.04 -4.50
N ARG A 5 -27.99 0.73 -4.12
CA ARG A 5 -27.80 2.17 -4.37
C ARG A 5 -26.44 2.43 -4.97
N ASP A 6 -26.37 3.44 -5.82
CA ASP A 6 -25.12 4.02 -6.27
C ASP A 6 -24.34 4.58 -5.09
N GLY A 7 -23.01 4.50 -5.15
CA GLY A 7 -22.17 4.96 -4.06
C GLY A 7 -20.70 5.03 -4.45
N ALA A 8 -19.89 5.49 -3.50
CA ALA A 8 -18.45 5.52 -3.63
C ALA A 8 -17.79 4.71 -2.52
N THR A 9 -16.67 4.08 -2.83
CA THR A 9 -15.76 3.51 -1.84
C THR A 9 -14.33 4.00 -2.07
N VAL A 10 -13.44 3.73 -1.13
CA VAL A 10 -12.01 4.01 -1.25
C VAL A 10 -11.26 2.70 -1.14
N VAL A 11 -10.57 2.33 -2.23
CA VAL A 11 -9.59 1.24 -2.21
C VAL A 11 -8.30 1.80 -1.62
N GLN A 12 -7.71 1.10 -0.66
CA GLN A 12 -6.50 1.49 0.05
C GLN A 12 -5.42 0.42 -0.15
N VAL A 13 -4.19 0.85 -0.36
CA VAL A 13 -3.02 -0.03 -0.47
C VAL A 13 -2.07 0.27 0.67
N TYR A 14 -1.79 -0.74 1.47
CA TYR A 14 -0.85 -0.69 2.57
C TYR A 14 0.42 -1.42 2.20
N ALA A 15 1.56 -0.93 2.69
CA ALA A 15 2.85 -1.63 2.61
C ALA A 15 3.46 -1.78 3.99
N GLY A 16 4.17 -2.88 4.19
CA GLY A 16 4.83 -3.25 5.42
C GLY A 16 6.04 -4.14 5.16
N ARG A 17 6.86 -4.31 6.19
CA ARG A 17 7.98 -5.25 6.18
C ARG A 17 8.17 -5.78 7.59
N ASN A 18 8.19 -7.09 7.73
CA ASN A 18 8.36 -7.73 9.02
C ASN A 18 9.84 -7.75 9.46
N ASP A 19 10.75 -7.94 8.50
CA ASP A 19 12.19 -8.11 8.77
C ASP A 19 12.97 -6.83 8.46
N SER A 20 12.52 -5.69 8.98
CA SER A 20 13.24 -4.43 8.83
C SER A 20 14.36 -4.29 9.84
N LEU A 21 15.47 -3.70 9.40
CA LEU A 21 16.58 -3.34 10.28
C LEU A 21 16.33 -2.04 11.04
N ILE A 22 15.28 -1.30 10.69
CA ILE A 22 14.87 -0.06 11.36
C ILE A 22 13.44 -0.18 11.88
N GLU A 23 13.15 0.56 12.95
CA GLU A 23 11.79 0.65 13.46
C GLU A 23 10.86 1.25 12.39
N ARG A 24 9.76 0.56 12.13
CA ARG A 24 8.74 0.99 11.16
C ARG A 24 7.34 0.57 11.60
N PRO A 25 6.30 1.28 11.15
CA PRO A 25 4.94 0.80 11.27
C PRO A 25 4.81 -0.56 10.58
N LYS A 26 4.03 -1.47 11.20
CA LYS A 26 3.68 -2.76 10.58
C LYS A 26 3.07 -2.58 9.19
N ARG A 27 2.24 -1.53 9.04
CA ARG A 27 1.53 -1.18 7.82
C ARG A 27 1.50 0.34 7.66
N ARG A 28 1.76 0.83 6.45
CA ARG A 28 1.70 2.24 6.06
C ARG A 28 0.83 2.36 4.81
N LEU A 29 -0.10 3.32 4.77
CA LEU A 29 -0.87 3.62 3.56
C LEU A 29 0.06 4.22 2.50
N VAL A 30 0.17 3.56 1.35
CA VAL A 30 1.09 3.95 0.26
C VAL A 30 0.36 4.40 -1.00
N ALA A 31 -0.90 3.99 -1.18
CA ALA A 31 -1.77 4.50 -2.22
C ALA A 31 -3.24 4.36 -1.81
N PHE A 32 -4.10 5.19 -2.39
CA PHE A 32 -5.55 5.03 -2.26
C PHE A 32 -6.25 5.57 -3.50
N LYS A 33 -7.44 5.05 -3.80
CA LYS A 33 -8.26 5.51 -4.92
C LYS A 33 -9.73 5.46 -4.56
N ARG A 34 -10.39 6.61 -4.65
CA ARG A 34 -11.85 6.70 -4.58
C ARG A 34 -12.44 6.21 -5.89
N VAL A 35 -13.46 5.36 -5.81
CA VAL A 35 -14.14 4.76 -6.95
C VAL A 35 -15.64 4.90 -6.76
N GLU A 36 -16.30 5.48 -7.75
CA GLU A 36 -17.77 5.52 -7.82
C GLU A 36 -18.28 4.30 -8.56
N LEU A 37 -19.33 3.67 -8.02
CA LEU A 37 -19.91 2.45 -8.54
C LEU A 37 -21.44 2.55 -8.49
N ARG A 38 -22.08 2.30 -9.63
CA ARG A 38 -23.54 2.08 -9.67
C ARG A 38 -23.92 0.83 -8.90
N ALA A 39 -25.18 0.73 -8.48
CA ALA A 39 -25.72 -0.50 -7.89
C ALA A 39 -25.48 -1.70 -8.84
N GLY A 40 -24.91 -2.78 -8.33
CA GLY A 40 -24.55 -3.98 -9.12
C GLY A 40 -23.28 -3.87 -9.98
N GLU A 41 -22.66 -2.69 -10.11
CA GLU A 41 -21.50 -2.49 -10.98
C GLU A 41 -20.20 -3.08 -10.40
N THR A 42 -19.36 -3.64 -11.26
CA THR A 42 -17.99 -4.05 -10.96
C THR A 42 -17.02 -3.26 -11.83
N LYS A 43 -15.98 -2.68 -11.22
CA LYS A 43 -14.89 -1.99 -11.93
C LYS A 43 -13.54 -2.57 -11.55
N HIS A 44 -12.65 -2.63 -12.53
CA HIS A 44 -11.22 -2.79 -12.26
C HIS A 44 -10.63 -1.46 -11.79
N VAL A 45 -9.79 -1.53 -10.75
CA VAL A 45 -9.20 -0.35 -10.10
C VAL A 45 -7.70 -0.52 -10.09
N GLU A 46 -7.01 0.38 -10.79
CA GLU A 46 -5.55 0.48 -10.74
C GLU A 46 -5.14 1.51 -9.69
N CYS A 47 -4.23 1.13 -8.79
CA CYS A 47 -3.61 1.99 -7.79
C CYS A 47 -2.10 2.00 -8.01
N THR A 48 -1.51 3.20 -8.02
CA THR A 48 -0.06 3.38 -8.22
C THR A 48 0.56 3.89 -6.92
N ALA A 49 1.56 3.18 -6.42
CA ALA A 49 2.38 3.62 -5.28
C ALA A 49 3.79 3.95 -5.78
N SER A 50 4.31 5.12 -5.41
CA SER A 50 5.70 5.48 -5.73
C SER A 50 6.67 4.78 -4.79
N LEU A 51 7.89 4.49 -5.23
CA LEU A 51 8.95 4.00 -4.33
C LEU A 51 9.24 4.96 -3.17
N GLN A 52 9.06 6.27 -3.39
CA GLN A 52 9.16 7.28 -2.34
C GLN A 52 8.20 7.04 -1.16
N SER A 53 7.01 6.48 -1.41
CA SER A 53 6.05 6.16 -0.33
C SER A 53 6.56 5.04 0.61
N LEU A 54 7.48 4.21 0.12
CA LEU A 54 8.16 3.14 0.87
C LEU A 54 9.41 3.66 1.57
N ALA A 55 9.90 4.84 1.19
CA ALA A 55 11.18 5.33 1.63
C ALA A 55 11.19 5.68 3.11
N THR A 56 12.39 5.60 3.68
CA THR A 56 12.70 6.10 5.03
C THR A 56 13.89 7.04 4.95
N ARG A 57 13.93 8.02 5.84
CA ARG A 57 15.00 9.01 5.92
C ARG A 57 16.20 8.40 6.65
N ASP A 58 17.36 8.42 6.00
CA ASP A 58 18.63 8.10 6.64
C ASP A 58 19.07 9.32 7.47
N THR A 59 19.26 9.11 8.78
CA THR A 59 19.63 10.18 9.72
C THR A 59 21.10 10.59 9.63
N LYS A 60 21.96 9.75 9.02
CA LYS A 60 23.39 10.03 8.85
C LYS A 60 23.67 10.79 7.57
N THR A 61 23.10 10.34 6.45
CA THR A 61 23.33 10.93 5.13
C THR A 61 22.31 12.01 4.78
N HIS A 62 21.22 12.12 5.54
CA HIS A 62 20.08 12.97 5.20
C HIS A 62 19.52 12.68 3.79
N SER A 63 19.61 11.43 3.33
CA SER A 63 19.00 10.97 2.07
C SER A 63 17.78 10.08 2.33
N TRP A 64 17.00 9.81 1.27
CA TRP A 64 15.90 8.86 1.33
C TRP A 64 16.33 7.53 0.74
N PHE A 65 15.90 6.42 1.34
CA PHE A 65 16.20 5.09 0.81
C PHE A 65 15.05 4.11 1.05
N VAL A 66 14.99 3.07 0.23
CA VAL A 66 14.11 1.92 0.39
C VAL A 66 14.95 0.69 0.70
N GLU A 67 14.62 -0.02 1.78
CA GLU A 67 15.31 -1.27 2.16
C GLU A 67 15.05 -2.41 1.17
N GLN A 68 16.12 -3.12 0.84
CA GLN A 68 16.04 -4.40 0.12
C GLN A 68 15.38 -5.49 0.96
N GLY A 69 14.72 -6.44 0.32
CA GLY A 69 14.12 -7.65 0.88
C GLY A 69 12.64 -7.75 0.54
N LEU A 70 11.92 -8.59 1.29
CA LEU A 70 10.50 -8.85 1.07
C LEU A 70 9.64 -7.74 1.66
N TRP A 71 8.73 -7.20 0.86
CA TRP A 71 7.73 -6.22 1.25
C TRP A 71 6.34 -6.83 1.10
N ASN A 72 5.53 -6.63 2.14
CA ASN A 72 4.16 -7.09 2.19
C ASN A 72 3.26 -5.92 1.79
N PHE A 73 2.41 -6.13 0.79
CA PHE A 73 1.38 -5.22 0.36
C PHE A 73 0.00 -5.81 0.67
N GLU A 74 -0.93 -4.96 1.07
CA GLU A 74 -2.31 -5.33 1.34
C GLU A 74 -3.24 -4.34 0.65
N VAL A 75 -4.15 -4.83 -0.20
CA VAL A 75 -5.27 -4.04 -0.71
C VAL A 75 -6.48 -4.24 0.20
N ALA A 76 -7.04 -3.15 0.72
CA ALA A 76 -8.06 -3.17 1.77
C ALA A 76 -9.08 -2.04 1.59
N GLN A 77 -10.24 -2.15 2.25
CA GLN A 77 -11.22 -1.06 2.33
C GLN A 77 -10.90 -0.06 3.47
N PHE A 78 -10.21 -0.51 4.51
CA PHE A 78 -9.76 0.31 5.65
C PHE A 78 -8.59 -0.39 6.39
N SER A 79 -7.92 0.31 7.31
CA SER A 79 -6.67 -0.16 7.97
C SER A 79 -6.77 -1.46 8.77
N GLY A 80 -7.98 -1.84 9.18
CA GLY A 80 -8.27 -3.03 9.97
C GLY A 80 -9.14 -4.05 9.22
N ASP A 81 -9.25 -3.93 7.90
CA ASP A 81 -10.07 -4.82 7.09
C ASP A 81 -9.56 -6.27 7.21
N PRO A 82 -10.36 -7.23 7.69
CA PRO A 82 -9.94 -8.62 7.76
C PRO A 82 -9.95 -9.32 6.38
N LYS A 83 -10.52 -8.69 5.34
CA LYS A 83 -10.65 -9.24 3.99
C LYS A 83 -9.66 -8.58 3.02
N THR A 84 -8.43 -8.40 3.46
CA THR A 84 -7.36 -7.84 2.61
C THR A 84 -7.01 -8.79 1.46
N LEU A 85 -6.59 -8.24 0.32
CA LEU A 85 -5.90 -8.97 -0.72
C LEU A 85 -4.39 -8.79 -0.53
N PRO A 86 -3.64 -9.84 -0.13
CA PRO A 86 -2.20 -9.74 0.08
C PRO A 86 -1.42 -9.82 -1.24
N LEU A 87 -0.27 -9.16 -1.28
CA LEU A 87 0.72 -9.23 -2.35
C LEU A 87 2.11 -9.11 -1.74
N GLU A 88 3.06 -9.90 -2.22
CA GLU A 88 4.46 -9.78 -1.80
C GLU A 88 5.34 -9.29 -2.95
N LEU A 89 6.26 -8.39 -2.64
CA LEU A 89 7.23 -7.84 -3.60
C LEU A 89 8.64 -7.92 -3.03
N SER A 90 9.55 -8.53 -3.78
CA SER A 90 10.98 -8.56 -3.43
C SER A 90 11.73 -7.40 -4.06
N ILE A 91 12.28 -6.52 -3.23
CA ILE A 91 13.24 -5.49 -3.64
C ILE A 91 14.64 -6.09 -3.49
N ARG A 92 15.39 -6.28 -4.58
CA ARG A 92 16.64 -7.04 -4.55
C ARG A 92 17.79 -6.31 -3.87
N GLU A 93 17.84 -4.99 -4.02
CA GLU A 93 18.92 -4.15 -3.51
C GLU A 93 18.37 -2.85 -2.94
N ARG A 94 19.14 -2.21 -2.05
CA ARG A 94 18.78 -0.91 -1.48
C ARG A 94 18.63 0.09 -2.63
N ILE A 95 17.53 0.84 -2.61
CA ILE A 95 17.28 1.91 -3.59
C ILE A 95 17.48 3.24 -2.87
N ASP A 96 18.49 4.00 -3.25
CA ASP A 96 18.66 5.39 -2.81
C ASP A 96 17.85 6.31 -3.75
N LEU A 97 17.19 7.31 -3.15
CA LEU A 97 16.26 8.22 -3.82
C LEU A 97 16.70 9.69 -3.73
#